data_AF-A0A1Z9AJ06-F1
#
_entry.id   AF-A0A1Z9AJ06-F1
#
_cell.length_a   1.000
_cell.length_b   1.000
_cell.length_c   1.000
_cell.angle_alpha   90.00
_cell.angle_beta   90.00
_cell.angle_gamma   90.00
#
_symmetry.space_group_name_H-M   'P 1'
#
loop_
_entity.id
_entity.type
_entity.pdbx_description
1 polymer ?
#
loop_
_entity_poly.entity_id
_entity_poly.type
_entity_poly.pdbx_seq_one_letter_code
_entity_poly.pdbx_strand_id
1 'polypeptide(L)'
;MSVAYEARAKYIISRNKNMAVPYYLMASYAYYEQDDPIFSDSYYDELSKLILKNYDTIEHNHKHLISTDDLEAGSYLGTYPARVIGGLDSLRRTGEVR
;
A
#
# COMPACT_ATOMS: atom_id res chain seq x y z
N MET A 1 -3.09 14.91 -6.28
CA MET A 1 -2.77 14.45 -4.90
C MET A 1 -1.98 13.14 -4.91
N SER A 2 -2.33 12.17 -5.79
CA SER A 2 -1.61 10.90 -5.95
C SER A 2 -0.08 11.02 -6.07
N VAL A 3 0.42 11.91 -6.94
CA VAL A 3 1.88 12.10 -7.16
C VAL A 3 2.68 12.36 -5.87
N ALA A 4 2.10 13.09 -4.90
CA ALA A 4 2.77 13.38 -3.63
C ALA A 4 2.82 12.15 -2.71
N TYR A 5 1.74 11.36 -2.68
CA TYR A 5 1.68 10.11 -1.92
C TYR A 5 2.63 9.07 -2.50
N GLU A 6 2.67 8.93 -3.83
CA GLU A 6 3.58 8.02 -4.51
C GLU A 6 5.03 8.36 -4.25
N ALA A 7 5.43 9.63 -4.38
CA ALA A 7 6.81 10.04 -4.11
C ALA A 7 7.24 9.72 -2.67
N ARG A 8 6.35 9.96 -1.70
CA ARG A 8 6.58 9.62 -0.29
C ARG A 8 6.68 8.12 -0.06
N ALA A 9 5.77 7.34 -0.65
CA ALA A 9 5.77 5.89 -0.55
C ALA A 9 7.04 5.30 -1.16
N LYS A 10 7.43 5.74 -2.37
CA LYS A 10 8.69 5.37 -3.04
C LYS A 10 9.89 5.66 -2.15
N TYR A 11 9.97 6.86 -1.57
CA TYR A 11 11.05 7.22 -0.65
C TYR A 11 11.11 6.28 0.57
N ILE A 12 10.00 6.08 1.27
CA ILE A 12 9.96 5.24 2.48
C ILE A 12 10.27 3.79 2.17
N ILE A 13 9.67 3.22 1.12
CA ILE A 13 9.86 1.82 0.72
C ILE A 13 11.29 1.57 0.25
N SER A 14 11.92 2.53 -0.43
CA SER A 14 13.34 2.42 -0.83
C SER A 14 14.29 2.31 0.36
N ARG A 15 13.90 2.85 1.52
CA ARG A 15 14.68 2.81 2.77
C ARG A 15 14.32 1.62 3.65
N ASN A 16 13.08 1.14 3.56
CA ASN A 16 12.59 -0.01 4.28
C ASN A 16 11.51 -0.74 3.46
N LYS A 17 11.88 -1.86 2.83
CA LYS A 17 10.98 -2.68 2.01
C LYS A 17 9.76 -3.20 2.79
N ASN A 18 9.87 -3.37 4.11
CA ASN A 18 8.77 -3.88 4.94
C ASN A 18 7.57 -2.93 4.96
N MET A 19 7.80 -1.66 4.62
CA MET A 19 6.74 -0.66 4.48
C MET A 19 5.88 -0.85 3.23
N ALA A 20 6.28 -1.71 2.27
CA ALA A 20 5.47 -1.98 1.09
C ALA A 20 4.10 -2.58 1.47
N VAL A 21 4.05 -3.48 2.45
CA VAL A 21 2.82 -4.14 2.91
C VAL A 21 1.76 -3.16 3.41
N PRO A 22 2.03 -2.27 4.39
CA PRO A 22 1.02 -1.32 4.83
C PRO A 22 0.63 -0.34 3.73
N TYR A 23 1.55 0.08 2.84
CA TYR A 23 1.21 0.97 1.71
C TYR A 23 0.30 0.30 0.69
N TYR A 24 0.53 -0.98 0.40
CA TYR A 24 -0.35 -1.75 -0.48
C TYR A 24 -1.75 -1.86 0.11
N LEU A 25 -1.88 -2.29 1.37
CA LEU A 25 -3.19 -2.40 2.04
C LEU A 25 -3.92 -1.05 2.15
N MET A 26 -3.20 0.05 2.41
CA MET A 26 -3.80 1.40 2.42
C MET A 26 -4.31 1.79 1.04
N ALA A 27 -3.56 1.48 -0.02
CA ALA A 27 -3.95 1.78 -1.39
C ALA A 27 -5.15 0.95 -1.84
N SER A 28 -5.18 -0.35 -1.53
CA SER A 28 -6.33 -1.22 -1.81
C SER A 28 -7.58 -0.73 -1.08
N TYR A 29 -7.49 -0.37 0.21
CA TYR A 29 -8.61 0.16 0.97
C TYR A 29 -9.14 1.47 0.36
N ALA A 30 -8.23 2.40 0.04
CA ALA A 30 -8.58 3.67 -0.57
C ALA A 30 -9.29 3.50 -1.93
N TYR A 31 -8.87 2.51 -2.72
CA TYR A 31 -9.46 2.19 -4.01
C TYR A 31 -10.81 1.47 -3.87
N TYR A 32 -10.86 0.33 -3.19
CA TYR A 32 -12.04 -0.56 -3.18
C TYR A 32 -13.15 -0.11 -2.24
N GLU A 33 -12.82 0.50 -1.09
CA GLU A 33 -13.80 0.83 -0.05
C GLU A 33 -14.19 2.32 -0.05
N GLN A 34 -13.32 3.20 -0.54
CA GLN A 34 -13.52 4.65 -0.45
C GLN A 34 -13.71 5.35 -1.79
N ASP A 35 -13.42 4.69 -2.93
CA ASP A 35 -13.43 5.31 -4.26
C ASP A 35 -12.57 6.60 -4.32
N ASP A 36 -11.50 6.67 -3.50
CA ASP A 36 -10.57 7.80 -3.41
C ASP A 36 -9.12 7.30 -3.42
N PRO A 37 -8.61 6.80 -4.56
CA PRO A 37 -7.32 6.16 -4.65
C PRO A 37 -6.15 7.12 -4.37
N ILE A 38 -5.22 6.70 -3.51
CA ILE A 38 -4.01 7.47 -3.19
C ILE A 38 -2.88 7.27 -4.20
N PHE A 39 -2.92 6.22 -5.02
CA PHE A 39 -1.93 5.87 -6.02
C PHE A 39 -2.57 5.70 -7.40
N SER A 40 -1.80 5.91 -8.46
CA SER A 40 -2.17 5.46 -9.79
C SER A 40 -2.15 3.93 -9.89
N ASP A 41 -2.98 3.38 -10.78
CA ASP A 41 -3.02 1.94 -11.08
C ASP A 41 -1.63 1.41 -11.44
N SER A 42 -0.88 2.15 -12.26
CA SER A 42 0.49 1.82 -12.64
C SER A 42 1.41 1.65 -11.43
N TYR A 43 1.34 2.56 -10.45
CA TYR A 43 2.19 2.45 -9.27
C TYR A 43 1.70 1.37 -8.30
N TYR A 44 0.38 1.16 -8.20
CA TYR A 44 -0.18 0.07 -7.43
C TYR A 44 0.28 -1.31 -7.95
N ASP A 45 0.27 -1.50 -9.28
CA ASP A 45 0.80 -2.69 -9.93
C ASP A 45 2.31 -2.88 -9.70
N GLU A 46 3.09 -1.80 -9.78
CA GLU A 46 4.52 -1.83 -9.45
C GLU A 46 4.75 -2.24 -7.99
N LEU A 47 3.93 -1.74 -7.07
CA LEU A 47 4.01 -2.07 -5.65
C LEU A 47 3.67 -3.54 -5.39
N SER A 48 2.64 -4.06 -6.07
CA SER A 48 2.28 -5.49 -6.03
C SER A 48 3.46 -6.37 -6.44
N LYS A 49 4.07 -6.07 -7.59
CA LYS A 49 5.25 -6.78 -8.11
C LYS A 49 6.45 -6.67 -7.18
N LEU A 50 6.65 -5.53 -6.54
CA LEU A 50 7.73 -5.32 -5.56
C LEU A 50 7.56 -6.24 -4.35
N ILE A 51 6.34 -6.35 -3.82
CA ILE A 51 6.03 -7.25 -2.70
C ILE A 51 6.23 -8.69 -3.13
N LEU A 52 5.68 -9.09 -4.29
CA LEU A 52 5.80 -10.46 -4.80
C LEU A 52 7.26 -10.88 -4.95
N LYS A 53 8.09 -10.03 -5.57
CA LYS A 53 9.53 -10.28 -5.73
C LYS A 53 10.29 -10.42 -4.39
N ASN A 54 9.80 -9.78 -3.33
CA ASN A 54 10.46 -9.75 -2.02
C ASN A 54 9.68 -10.52 -0.96
N TYR A 55 8.67 -11.32 -1.34
CA TYR A 55 7.65 -11.83 -0.43
C TYR A 55 8.25 -12.61 0.76
N ASP A 56 9.25 -13.43 0.49
CA ASP A 56 9.95 -14.22 1.52
C ASP A 56 10.86 -13.37 2.43
N THR A 57 11.31 -12.20 1.97
CA THR A 57 12.23 -11.32 2.71
C THR A 57 11.54 -10.18 3.44
N ILE A 58 10.30 -9.87 3.08
CA ILE A 58 9.52 -8.84 3.76
C ILE A 58 9.06 -9.38 5.12
N GLU A 59 9.31 -8.63 6.18
CA GLU A 59 8.85 -8.94 7.53
C GLU A 59 7.91 -7.83 8.00
N HIS A 60 6.62 -8.13 8.03
CA HIS A 60 5.60 -7.20 8.50
C HIS A 60 4.42 -7.94 9.12
N ASN A 61 3.89 -7.41 10.23
CA ASN A 61 2.81 -8.04 10.99
C ASN A 61 1.54 -8.31 10.17
N HIS A 62 1.27 -7.52 9.12
CA HIS A 62 0.12 -7.69 8.24
C HIS A 62 0.44 -8.44 6.93
N LYS A 63 1.68 -8.93 6.73
CA LYS A 63 2.04 -9.64 5.49
C LYS A 63 1.15 -10.87 5.28
N HIS A 64 0.81 -11.56 6.37
CA HIS A 64 -0.05 -12.76 6.36
C HIS A 64 -1.46 -12.53 5.79
N LEU A 65 -1.89 -11.28 5.62
CA LEU A 65 -3.18 -10.98 5.00
C LEU A 65 -3.12 -11.06 3.48
N ILE A 66 -1.94 -10.87 2.88
CA ILE A 66 -1.73 -10.79 1.44
C ILE A 66 -1.18 -12.12 0.98
N SER A 67 -1.86 -12.80 0.07
CA SER A 67 -1.34 -14.00 -0.60
C SER A 67 -0.51 -13.63 -1.82
N THR A 68 0.30 -14.56 -2.33
CA THR A 68 0.99 -14.40 -3.62
C THR A 68 0.00 -14.28 -4.78
N ASP A 69 -1.15 -14.95 -4.68
CA ASP A 69 -2.20 -14.93 -5.70
C ASP A 69 -2.85 -13.54 -5.80
N ASP A 70 -3.09 -12.88 -4.66
CA ASP A 70 -3.56 -11.48 -4.63
C ASP A 70 -2.57 -10.57 -5.38
N LEU A 71 -1.27 -10.80 -5.15
CA LEU A 71 -0.21 -9.99 -5.74
C LEU A 71 -0.08 -10.22 -7.25
N GLU A 72 -0.20 -11.48 -7.70
CA GLU A 72 -0.21 -11.85 -9.11
C GLU A 72 -1.44 -11.31 -9.84
N ALA A 73 -2.61 -11.33 -9.18
CA ALA A 73 -3.83 -10.74 -9.70
C ALA A 73 -3.80 -9.20 -9.71
N GLY A 74 -2.90 -8.58 -8.95
CA GLY A 74 -2.82 -7.13 -8.80
C GLY A 74 -4.05 -6.57 -8.08
N SER A 75 -4.64 -7.32 -7.15
CA SER A 75 -5.85 -6.89 -6.44
C SER A 75 -5.89 -7.48 -5.03
N TYR A 76 -6.55 -6.78 -4.10
CA TYR A 76 -6.70 -7.25 -2.72
C TYR A 76 -8.13 -7.00 -2.25
N LEU A 77 -8.88 -8.10 -2.08
CA LEU A 77 -10.30 -8.10 -1.68
C LEU A 77 -10.50 -8.68 -0.26
N GLY A 78 -9.41 -8.72 0.52
CA GLY A 78 -9.43 -9.21 1.90
C GLY A 78 -9.89 -8.17 2.92
N THR A 79 -9.59 -8.42 4.19
CA THR A 79 -9.98 -7.53 5.29
C THR A 79 -8.92 -6.47 5.59
N TYR A 80 -9.35 -5.29 6.04
CA TYR A 80 -8.44 -4.19 6.38
C TYR A 80 -8.33 -3.98 7.90
N PRO A 81 -7.14 -4.14 8.51
CA PRO A 81 -6.95 -3.85 9.92
C PRO A 81 -7.15 -2.37 10.23
N ALA A 82 -7.73 -2.04 11.39
CA ALA A 82 -7.94 -0.64 11.82
C ALA A 82 -6.66 0.21 11.81
N ARG A 83 -5.49 -0.42 12.03
CA ARG A 83 -4.19 0.26 11.94
C ARG A 83 -3.84 0.71 10.51
N VAL A 84 -4.25 -0.05 9.49
CA VAL A 84 -4.09 0.34 8.07
C VAL A 84 -4.97 1.55 7.78
N ILE A 85 -6.23 1.52 8.19
CA ILE A 85 -7.19 2.62 8.00
C ILE A 85 -6.68 3.91 8.67
N GLY A 86 -6.30 3.84 9.95
CA GLY A 86 -5.75 5.00 10.65
C GLY A 86 -4.41 5.49 10.06
N GLY A 87 -3.62 4.59 9.46
CA GLY A 87 -2.41 4.94 8.71
C GLY A 87 -2.72 5.76 7.46
N LEU A 88 -3.76 5.38 6.71
CA LEU A 88 -4.23 6.12 5.54
C LEU A 88 -4.72 7.51 5.93
N ASP A 89 -5.53 7.62 6.99
CA ASP A 89 -6.01 8.92 7.49
C ASP A 89 -4.86 9.83 7.91
N SER A 90 -3.84 9.26 8.57
CA SER A 90 -2.63 10.01 8.90
C SER A 90 -1.86 10.45 7.65
N LEU A 91 -1.76 9.60 6.62
CA LEU A 91 -1.08 9.93 5.37
C LEU A 91 -1.78 11.11 4.69
N ARG A 92 -3.11 11.05 4.56
CA ARG A 92 -3.92 12.12 3.94
C ARG A 92 -3.78 13.44 4.69
N ARG A 93 -3.93 13.44 6.02
CA ARG A 93 -3.73 14.65 6.84
C ARG A 93 -2.34 15.27 6.67
N THR A 94 -1.28 14.46 6.56
CA THR A 94 0.07 15.01 6.31
C THR A 94 0.26 15.53 4.88
N GLY A 95 -0.56 15.09 3.93
CA GLY A 95 -0.61 15.64 2.56
C GLY A 95 -1.45 16.90 2.43
N GLU A 96 -2.34 17.16 3.39
CA GLU A 96 -3.23 18.33 3.46
C GLU A 96 -2.59 19.55 4.12
N VAL A 97 -1.49 19.39 4.87
CA VAL A 97 -0.73 20.54 5.41
C VAL A 97 0.05 21.17 4.26
N ARG A 98 -0.61 22.08 3.55
CA ARG A 98 -0.02 23.10 2.67
C ARG A 98 0.04 24.44 3.38
#